data_AF-A0A7C9PEQ5-F1
#
_entry.id   AF-A0A7C9PEQ5-F1
#
_cell.length_a   1.000
_cell.length_b   1.000
_cell.length_c   1.000
_cell.angle_alpha   90.00
_cell.angle_beta   90.00
_cell.angle_gamma   90.00
#
_symmetry.space_group_name_H-M   'P 1'
#
loop_
_entity.id
_entity.type
_entity.pdbx_description
1 polymer ?
#
loop_
_entity_poly.entity_id
_entity_poly.type
_entity_poly.pdbx_seq_one_letter_code
_entity_poly.pdbx_strand_id
1 'polypeptide(L)'
;MLVDPVVTIVSAAGQFRSPDDWPRPTPTTDFELGGQAISDSSAGHEVRVWRAWLAGDSVMCAPEDDIAEATALFSRPGIWHIGLAFDQLMRPCVTFMDRAGAWLWWYDPLESSMVFLPIPGATSPRISLDDKRAEFISGSDVVLAYVRDGWLCVRLQRERYSNENRIYLLPAGVSRLDRIGMSLACRMQYKLSS
;
A
#
# COMPACT_ATOMS: atom_id res chain seq x y z
N MET A 1 13.09 4.01 21.44
CA MET A 1 12.94 5.47 21.32
C MET A 1 12.17 5.71 20.04
N LEU A 2 10.85 5.84 20.16
CA LEU A 2 9.94 5.92 19.01
C LEU A 2 10.17 7.24 18.29
N VAL A 3 10.46 7.18 17.00
CA VAL A 3 10.38 8.35 16.14
C VAL A 3 8.89 8.63 16.00
N ASP A 4 8.40 9.74 16.55
CA ASP A 4 7.08 10.25 16.24
C ASP A 4 6.88 10.20 14.72
N PRO A 5 5.74 9.73 14.20
CA PRO A 5 5.41 9.90 12.80
C PRO A 5 5.15 11.39 12.59
N VAL A 6 6.22 12.18 12.48
CA VAL A 6 6.16 13.57 12.02
C VAL A 6 5.68 13.50 10.59
N VAL A 7 4.38 13.72 10.46
CA VAL A 7 3.68 13.93 9.20
C VAL A 7 4.17 15.26 8.64
N THR A 8 5.22 15.18 7.84
CA THR A 8 5.79 16.33 7.14
C THR A 8 4.87 16.69 5.98
N ILE A 9 3.93 17.60 6.24
CA ILE A 9 3.15 18.28 5.20
C ILE A 9 3.81 19.63 4.98
N VAL A 10 4.98 19.64 4.34
CA VAL A 10 5.56 20.88 3.82
C VAL A 10 5.52 20.83 2.30
N SER A 11 5.37 22.01 1.71
CA SER A 11 5.46 22.35 0.29
C SER A 11 6.78 21.97 -0.40
N ALA A 12 7.63 21.16 0.25
CA ALA A 12 8.75 20.45 -0.33
C ALA A 12 8.52 18.94 -0.14
N ALA A 13 7.59 18.37 -0.91
CA ALA A 13 7.51 16.93 -1.06
C ALA A 13 8.86 16.45 -1.61
N GLY A 14 9.70 15.84 -0.77
CA GLY A 14 10.91 15.15 -1.25
C GLY A 14 10.49 14.09 -2.26
N GLN A 15 11.27 13.91 -3.33
CA GLN A 15 10.94 12.93 -4.37
C GLN A 15 10.66 11.55 -3.76
N PHE A 16 9.59 10.90 -4.19
CA PHE A 16 9.30 9.50 -3.87
C PHE A 16 10.47 8.62 -4.32
N ARG A 17 10.75 7.54 -3.60
CA ARG A 17 11.67 6.50 -4.07
C ARG A 17 11.03 5.72 -5.21
N SER A 18 11.84 5.14 -6.08
CA SER A 18 11.36 4.16 -7.05
C SER A 18 10.97 2.86 -6.33
N PRO A 19 9.89 2.16 -6.74
CA PRO A 19 8.95 2.49 -7.81
C PRO A 19 7.79 3.40 -7.36
N ASP A 20 7.74 3.84 -6.10
CA ASP A 20 6.67 4.72 -5.62
C ASP A 20 6.54 5.98 -6.48
N ASP A 21 7.63 6.49 -7.08
CA ASP A 21 7.59 7.63 -7.98
C ASP A 21 6.99 7.36 -9.38
N TRP A 22 6.87 6.09 -9.79
CA TRP A 22 6.38 5.70 -11.12
C TRP A 22 4.92 6.11 -11.34
N PRO A 23 4.55 6.57 -12.55
CA PRO A 23 3.16 6.78 -12.89
C PRO A 23 2.42 5.43 -12.91
N ARG A 24 1.18 5.43 -12.43
CA ARG A 24 0.30 4.27 -12.63
C ARG A 24 -0.30 4.29 -14.03
N PRO A 25 -0.16 3.23 -14.82
CA PRO A 25 -0.80 3.14 -16.13
C PRO A 25 -2.33 3.17 -16.03
N THR A 26 -2.88 2.52 -15.00
CA THR A 26 -4.33 2.44 -14.76
C THR A 26 -4.62 2.45 -13.26
N PRO A 27 -5.86 2.73 -12.81
CA PRO A 27 -6.26 2.56 -11.42
C PRO A 27 -6.12 1.12 -10.90
N THR A 28 -6.10 0.13 -11.79
CA THR A 28 -6.02 -1.31 -11.51
C THR A 28 -4.61 -1.87 -11.76
N THR A 29 -3.58 -1.03 -11.64
CA THR A 29 -2.17 -1.44 -11.68
C THR A 29 -1.40 -0.64 -10.65
N ASP A 30 -0.56 -1.32 -9.87
CA ASP A 30 0.32 -0.69 -8.89
C ASP A 30 1.67 -1.43 -8.84
N PHE A 31 2.69 -0.72 -8.38
CA PHE A 31 4.05 -1.23 -8.27
C PHE A 31 4.54 -1.06 -6.84
N GLU A 32 5.33 -2.01 -6.37
CA GLU A 32 5.94 -1.96 -5.04
C GLU A 32 7.33 -2.61 -5.10
N LEU A 33 8.29 -2.06 -4.35
CA LEU A 33 9.58 -2.70 -4.17
C LEU A 33 9.44 -3.87 -3.18
N GLY A 34 9.94 -5.04 -3.56
CA GLY A 34 9.86 -6.25 -2.74
C GLY A 34 11.10 -7.14 -2.86
N GLY A 35 11.01 -8.28 -2.20
CA GLY A 35 12.01 -9.33 -2.14
C GLY A 35 12.02 -10.26 -3.36
N GLN A 36 12.70 -11.39 -3.22
CA GLN A 36 12.98 -12.32 -4.33
C GLN A 36 11.72 -13.05 -4.82
N ALA A 37 10.87 -13.50 -3.90
CA ALA A 37 9.65 -14.24 -4.19
C ALA A 37 8.56 -13.94 -3.14
N ILE A 38 7.31 -14.28 -3.47
CA ILE A 38 6.20 -14.20 -2.53
C ILE A 38 6.47 -15.13 -1.34
N SER A 39 6.29 -14.62 -0.13
CA SER A 39 6.58 -15.31 1.13
C SER A 39 8.07 -15.65 1.36
N ASP A 40 8.98 -15.04 0.60
CA ASP A 40 10.43 -15.19 0.76
C ASP A 40 11.11 -13.83 0.99
N SER A 41 11.39 -13.53 2.26
CA SER A 41 12.11 -12.33 2.70
C SER A 41 13.62 -12.55 2.87
N SER A 42 14.18 -13.69 2.43
CA SER A 42 15.58 -14.05 2.70
C SER A 42 16.61 -13.09 2.09
N ALA A 43 16.24 -12.41 1.00
CA ALA A 43 17.06 -11.41 0.32
C ALA A 43 16.71 -9.96 0.71
N GLY A 44 15.83 -9.76 1.69
CA GLY A 44 15.29 -8.43 2.04
C GLY A 44 14.18 -7.97 1.10
N HIS A 45 13.82 -6.68 1.17
CA HIS A 45 12.66 -6.09 0.48
C HIS A 45 13.03 -5.06 -0.59
N GLU A 46 14.32 -4.82 -0.81
CA GLU A 46 14.84 -3.91 -1.83
C GLU A 46 15.50 -4.68 -2.99
N VAL A 47 14.88 -5.78 -3.44
CA VAL A 47 15.46 -6.71 -4.42
C VAL A 47 14.98 -6.41 -5.83
N ARG A 48 13.67 -6.41 -6.06
CA ARG A 48 13.07 -6.17 -7.38
C ARG A 48 11.72 -5.48 -7.28
N VAL A 49 11.35 -4.81 -8.37
CA VAL A 49 10.03 -4.18 -8.49
C VAL A 49 9.00 -5.27 -8.79
N TRP A 50 7.92 -5.28 -8.03
CA TRP A 50 6.76 -6.12 -8.24
C TRP A 50 5.63 -5.30 -8.81
N ARG A 51 4.80 -5.94 -9.63
CA ARG A 51 3.59 -5.35 -10.19
C ARG A 51 2.39 -6.18 -9.78
N ALA A 52 1.35 -5.50 -9.30
CA ALA A 52 0.01 -6.04 -9.24
C ALA A 52 -0.85 -5.44 -10.35
N TRP A 53 -1.71 -6.25 -10.96
CA TRP A 53 -2.67 -5.78 -11.95
C TRP A 53 -3.96 -6.60 -11.94
N LEU A 54 -5.06 -6.00 -12.38
CA LEU A 54 -6.31 -6.72 -12.58
C LEU A 54 -6.33 -7.37 -13.97
N ALA A 55 -6.60 -8.68 -14.01
CA ALA A 55 -6.86 -9.45 -15.22
C ALA A 55 -8.22 -10.15 -15.11
N GLY A 56 -9.23 -9.63 -15.81
CA GLY A 56 -10.63 -10.02 -15.55
C GLY A 56 -11.04 -9.61 -14.14
N ASP A 57 -11.44 -10.59 -13.32
CA ASP A 57 -11.76 -10.37 -11.90
C ASP A 57 -10.61 -10.79 -10.96
N SER A 58 -9.48 -11.24 -11.50
CA SER A 58 -8.34 -11.72 -10.72
C SER A 58 -7.28 -10.63 -10.55
N VAL A 59 -6.87 -10.39 -9.30
CA VAL A 59 -5.68 -9.58 -9.02
C VAL A 59 -4.46 -10.48 -9.16
N MET A 60 -3.65 -10.20 -10.17
CA MET A 60 -2.41 -10.89 -10.47
C MET A 60 -1.24 -10.15 -9.84
N CYS A 61 -0.19 -10.87 -9.47
CA CYS A 61 1.05 -10.31 -8.97
C CYS A 61 2.25 -11.09 -9.50
N ALA A 62 3.26 -10.37 -9.95
CA ALA A 62 4.51 -10.92 -10.44
C ALA A 62 5.62 -9.87 -10.27
N PRO A 63 6.89 -10.28 -10.31
CA PRO A 63 7.96 -9.33 -10.55
C PRO A 63 7.80 -8.63 -11.91
N GLU A 64 8.10 -7.34 -11.98
CA GLU A 64 7.87 -6.55 -13.20
C GLU A 64 8.75 -6.98 -14.37
N ASP A 65 9.94 -7.50 -14.10
CA ASP A 65 10.86 -8.06 -15.07
C ASP A 65 10.60 -9.54 -15.42
N ASP A 66 9.60 -10.17 -14.78
CA ASP A 66 9.25 -11.59 -14.98
C ASP A 66 7.74 -11.84 -14.83
N ILE A 67 6.95 -11.15 -15.67
CA ILE A 67 5.48 -11.22 -15.67
C ILE A 67 4.94 -12.62 -16.06
N ALA A 68 5.77 -13.48 -16.66
CA ALA A 68 5.36 -14.83 -17.07
C ALA A 68 5.02 -15.72 -15.85
N GLU A 69 5.66 -15.49 -14.71
CA GLU A 69 5.46 -16.23 -13.45
C GLU A 69 4.35 -15.60 -12.57
N ALA A 70 3.34 -15.02 -13.20
CA ALA A 70 2.25 -14.35 -12.51
C ALA A 70 1.43 -15.29 -11.62
N THR A 71 1.29 -14.92 -10.35
CA THR A 71 0.43 -15.61 -9.40
C THR A 71 -0.86 -14.83 -9.21
N ALA A 72 -2.01 -15.52 -9.27
CA ALA A 72 -3.28 -14.93 -8.88
C ALA A 72 -3.34 -14.83 -7.34
N LEU A 73 -3.44 -13.60 -6.82
CA LEU A 73 -3.53 -13.34 -5.38
C LEU A 73 -4.93 -13.67 -4.85
N PHE A 74 -5.96 -13.15 -5.51
CA PHE A 74 -7.36 -13.44 -5.26
C PHE A 74 -8.20 -13.05 -6.47
N SER A 75 -9.48 -13.46 -6.48
CA SER A 75 -10.46 -13.03 -7.49
C SER A 75 -11.70 -12.46 -6.85
N ARG A 76 -12.20 -11.34 -7.37
CA ARG A 76 -13.40 -10.67 -6.89
C ARG A 76 -14.01 -9.77 -7.97
N PRO A 77 -15.33 -9.80 -8.20
CA PRO A 77 -15.93 -9.08 -9.31
C PRO A 77 -15.94 -7.56 -9.10
N GLY A 78 -15.79 -6.83 -10.20
CA GLY A 78 -16.04 -5.39 -10.24
C GLY A 78 -15.00 -4.54 -9.52
N ILE A 79 -13.76 -5.03 -9.39
CA ILE A 79 -12.61 -4.24 -8.93
C ILE A 79 -12.32 -3.15 -9.95
N TRP A 80 -12.13 -1.91 -9.49
CA TRP A 80 -11.81 -0.76 -10.35
C TRP A 80 -10.62 0.06 -9.84
N HIS A 81 -10.03 -0.34 -8.71
CA HIS A 81 -8.89 0.32 -8.11
C HIS A 81 -8.10 -0.68 -7.27
N ILE A 82 -6.76 -0.67 -7.35
CA ILE A 82 -5.88 -1.47 -6.48
C ILE A 82 -4.69 -0.66 -5.97
N GLY A 83 -4.07 -1.14 -4.89
CA GLY A 83 -2.73 -0.76 -4.45
C GLY A 83 -2.00 -1.96 -3.84
N LEU A 84 -0.68 -2.03 -4.00
CA LEU A 84 0.15 -3.16 -3.60
C LEU A 84 1.18 -2.76 -2.52
N ALA A 85 1.34 -3.61 -1.52
CA ALA A 85 2.47 -3.62 -0.60
C ALA A 85 2.89 -5.07 -0.32
N PHE A 86 4.03 -5.25 0.34
CA PHE A 86 4.40 -6.51 0.97
C PHE A 86 4.69 -6.28 2.45
N ASP A 87 4.34 -7.25 3.28
CA ASP A 87 4.77 -7.23 4.67
C ASP A 87 6.21 -7.74 4.85
N GLN A 88 6.68 -7.76 6.09
CA GLN A 88 8.05 -8.13 6.48
C GLN A 88 8.41 -9.57 6.13
N LEU A 89 7.42 -10.43 5.86
CA LEU A 89 7.62 -11.81 5.42
C LEU A 89 7.37 -11.97 3.92
N MET A 90 7.34 -10.88 3.16
CA MET A 90 7.06 -10.87 1.72
C MET A 90 5.67 -11.40 1.36
N ARG A 91 4.70 -11.29 2.27
CA ARG A 91 3.30 -11.61 1.98
C ARG A 91 2.61 -10.39 1.37
N PRO A 92 1.91 -10.53 0.24
CA PRO A 92 1.27 -9.39 -0.41
C PRO A 92 0.14 -8.82 0.46
N CYS A 93 0.07 -7.50 0.52
CA CYS A 93 -1.04 -6.74 1.09
C CYS A 93 -1.65 -5.89 -0.03
N VAL A 94 -2.94 -6.06 -0.31
CA VAL A 94 -3.59 -5.41 -1.45
C VAL A 94 -4.76 -4.58 -0.96
N THR A 95 -4.70 -3.28 -1.23
CA THR A 95 -5.90 -2.43 -1.16
C THR A 95 -6.66 -2.51 -2.46
N PHE A 96 -7.98 -2.44 -2.41
CA PHE A 96 -8.78 -2.35 -3.62
C PHE A 96 -10.12 -1.66 -3.38
N MET A 97 -10.76 -1.24 -4.46
CA MET A 97 -12.16 -0.82 -4.45
C MET A 97 -12.99 -1.66 -5.41
N ASP A 98 -14.18 -2.05 -4.95
CA ASP A 98 -15.22 -2.70 -5.74
C ASP A 98 -16.56 -1.95 -5.60
N ARG A 99 -17.68 -2.59 -5.96
CA ARG A 99 -19.03 -2.00 -5.79
C ARG A 99 -19.47 -1.88 -4.33
N ALA A 100 -18.90 -2.66 -3.42
CA ALA A 100 -19.24 -2.64 -1.99
C ALA A 100 -18.41 -1.61 -1.20
N GLY A 101 -17.27 -1.17 -1.74
CA GLY A 101 -16.47 -0.09 -1.18
C GLY A 101 -14.98 -0.37 -1.21
N ALA A 102 -14.25 0.21 -0.25
CA ALA A 102 -12.82 0.00 -0.08
C ALA A 102 -12.54 -1.22 0.81
N TRP A 103 -11.45 -1.92 0.50
CA TRP A 103 -11.03 -3.14 1.16
C TRP A 103 -9.51 -3.19 1.34
N LEU A 104 -9.08 -3.98 2.31
CA LEU A 104 -7.73 -4.48 2.45
C LEU A 104 -7.74 -6.01 2.44
N TRP A 105 -6.94 -6.62 1.58
CA TRP A 105 -6.59 -8.04 1.61
C TRP A 105 -5.20 -8.20 2.21
N TRP A 106 -5.10 -8.88 3.35
CA TRP A 106 -3.87 -8.99 4.14
C TRP A 106 -3.86 -10.29 4.96
N TYR A 107 -2.69 -10.69 5.47
CA TYR A 107 -2.56 -11.85 6.34
C TYR A 107 -2.90 -11.50 7.78
N ASP A 108 -3.99 -12.04 8.32
CA ASP A 108 -4.33 -11.89 9.74
C ASP A 108 -3.66 -13.01 10.56
N PRO A 109 -2.74 -12.67 11.49
CA PRO A 109 -2.09 -13.68 12.32
C PRO A 109 -3.02 -14.35 13.34
N LEU A 110 -4.18 -13.77 13.67
CA LEU A 110 -5.16 -14.42 14.55
C LEU A 110 -5.93 -15.52 13.82
N GLU A 111 -6.31 -15.26 12.57
CA GLU A 111 -6.99 -16.22 11.69
C GLU A 111 -6.00 -17.15 10.96
N SER A 112 -4.70 -16.85 11.05
CA SER A 112 -3.62 -17.55 10.34
C SER A 112 -3.89 -17.71 8.84
N SER A 113 -4.50 -16.71 8.21
CA SER A 113 -4.92 -16.76 6.81
C SER A 113 -5.04 -15.37 6.18
N MET A 114 -5.14 -15.34 4.85
CA MET A 114 -5.45 -14.11 4.12
C MET A 114 -6.94 -13.78 4.26
N VAL A 115 -7.24 -12.55 4.71
CA VAL A 115 -8.60 -12.10 4.97
C VAL A 115 -8.92 -10.81 4.22
N PHE A 116 -10.21 -10.58 3.97
CA PHE A 116 -10.72 -9.31 3.44
C PHE A 116 -11.27 -8.45 4.56
N LEU A 117 -10.60 -7.33 4.83
CA LEU A 117 -11.04 -6.32 5.78
C LEU A 117 -11.83 -5.22 5.05
N PRO A 118 -13.14 -5.06 5.30
CA PRO A 118 -13.90 -3.93 4.75
C PRO A 118 -13.48 -2.61 5.40
N ILE A 119 -13.46 -1.53 4.62
CA ILE A 119 -13.13 -0.18 5.08
C ILE A 119 -14.27 0.79 4.69
N PRO A 120 -15.42 0.74 5.40
CA PRO A 120 -16.62 1.50 5.01
C PRO A 120 -16.36 2.99 4.90
N GLY A 121 -16.92 3.63 3.86
CA GLY A 121 -16.80 5.07 3.62
C GLY A 121 -15.40 5.56 3.23
N ALA A 122 -14.39 4.69 3.13
CA ALA A 122 -13.09 5.08 2.61
C ALA A 122 -13.09 5.16 1.08
N THR A 123 -12.32 6.11 0.56
CA THR A 123 -12.07 6.29 -0.86
C THR A 123 -10.56 6.34 -1.12
N SER A 124 -10.17 5.96 -2.34
CA SER A 124 -8.78 5.99 -2.80
C SER A 124 -7.77 5.31 -1.85
N PRO A 125 -8.02 4.07 -1.39
CA PRO A 125 -7.13 3.39 -0.47
C PRO A 125 -5.77 3.12 -1.13
N ARG A 126 -4.68 3.46 -0.45
CA ARG A 126 -3.30 3.17 -0.85
C ARG A 126 -2.57 2.48 0.27
N ILE A 127 -1.52 1.76 -0.09
CA ILE A 127 -0.75 0.95 0.85
C ILE A 127 0.72 0.94 0.44
N SER A 128 1.62 0.89 1.41
CA SER A 128 3.08 0.71 1.22
C SER A 128 3.68 0.20 2.52
N LEU A 129 4.78 -0.56 2.43
CA LEU A 129 5.65 -0.77 3.58
C LEU A 129 6.40 0.54 3.89
N ASP A 130 6.43 0.97 5.15
CA ASP A 130 6.98 2.28 5.51
C ASP A 130 8.50 2.35 5.33
N ASP A 131 9.25 1.33 5.72
CA ASP A 131 10.71 1.24 5.56
C ASP A 131 11.15 -0.14 5.09
N LYS A 132 11.61 -0.21 3.85
CA LYS A 132 12.00 -1.45 3.17
C LYS A 132 13.45 -1.85 3.41
N ARG A 133 14.24 -0.97 4.05
CA ARG A 133 15.68 -1.18 4.26
C ARG A 133 15.93 -2.29 5.27
N ALA A 134 16.96 -3.10 5.02
CA ALA A 134 17.27 -4.29 5.82
C ALA A 134 17.43 -4.00 7.31
N GLU A 135 18.02 -2.85 7.67
CA GLU A 135 18.24 -2.45 9.06
C GLU A 135 16.97 -1.98 9.80
N PHE A 136 15.89 -1.64 9.06
CA PHE A 136 14.64 -1.13 9.63
C PHE A 136 13.45 -2.09 9.47
N ILE A 137 13.60 -3.16 8.67
CA ILE A 137 12.50 -4.06 8.32
C ILE A 137 11.77 -4.65 9.53
N SER A 138 12.48 -4.98 10.61
CA SER A 138 11.88 -5.57 11.83
C SER A 138 10.95 -4.62 12.58
N GLY A 139 11.14 -3.30 12.44
CA GLY A 139 10.30 -2.27 13.05
C GLY A 139 9.39 -1.55 12.04
N SER A 140 9.38 -2.02 10.79
CA SER A 140 8.56 -1.48 9.72
C SER A 140 7.11 -1.93 9.86
N ASP A 141 6.22 -1.21 9.19
CA ASP A 141 4.79 -1.50 9.13
C ASP A 141 4.25 -1.29 7.73
N VAL A 142 3.37 -2.19 7.31
CA VAL A 142 2.50 -1.89 6.18
C VAL A 142 1.51 -0.81 6.61
N VAL A 143 1.56 0.32 5.91
CA VAL A 143 0.74 1.51 6.19
C VAL A 143 -0.39 1.56 5.17
N LEU A 144 -1.62 1.38 5.66
CA LEU A 144 -2.84 1.62 4.90
C LEU A 144 -3.25 3.08 5.06
N ALA A 145 -3.45 3.80 3.96
CA ALA A 145 -3.97 5.15 3.96
C ALA A 145 -5.17 5.30 3.01
N TYR A 146 -6.09 6.21 3.32
CA TYR A 146 -7.27 6.49 2.50
C TYR A 146 -7.88 7.83 2.87
N VAL A 147 -8.83 8.30 2.06
CA VAL A 147 -9.64 9.47 2.38
C VAL A 147 -10.96 9.04 2.99
N ARG A 148 -11.42 9.72 4.04
CA ARG A 148 -12.79 9.59 4.58
C ARG A 148 -13.23 10.90 5.23
N ASP A 149 -14.44 11.34 4.93
CA ASP A 149 -15.07 12.52 5.53
C ASP A 149 -14.16 13.78 5.50
N GLY A 150 -13.42 13.96 4.41
CA GLY A 150 -12.49 15.07 4.23
C GLY A 150 -11.16 14.92 4.99
N TRP A 151 -10.87 13.78 5.60
CA TRP A 151 -9.60 13.50 6.26
C TRP A 151 -8.78 12.49 5.47
N LEU A 152 -7.46 12.69 5.44
CA LEU A 152 -6.50 11.63 5.22
C LEU A 152 -6.39 10.81 6.52
N CYS A 153 -6.74 9.53 6.41
CA CYS A 153 -6.71 8.56 7.48
C CYS A 153 -5.62 7.52 7.24
N VAL A 154 -5.03 7.01 8.32
CA VAL A 154 -4.04 5.93 8.30
C VAL A 154 -4.40 4.84 9.30
N ARG A 155 -4.16 3.59 8.93
CA ARG A 155 -4.20 2.41 9.80
C ARG A 155 -2.89 1.63 9.66
N LEU A 156 -2.40 1.09 10.76
CA LEU A 156 -1.09 0.41 10.80
C LEU A 156 -1.23 -1.11 11.01
N GLN A 157 -0.32 -1.85 10.39
CA GLN A 157 -0.23 -3.31 10.51
C GLN A 157 -0.01 -3.79 11.95
N ARG A 158 0.85 -3.13 12.73
CA ARG A 158 1.11 -3.43 14.16
C ARG A 158 -0.15 -3.36 15.03
N GLU A 159 -1.13 -2.58 14.60
CA GLU A 159 -2.43 -2.44 15.26
C GLU A 159 -3.49 -3.36 14.62
N ARG A 160 -3.07 -4.28 13.73
CA ARG A 160 -3.96 -5.11 12.90
C ARG A 160 -5.03 -4.29 12.18
N TYR A 161 -4.69 -3.05 11.83
CA TYR A 161 -5.58 -2.08 11.21
C TYR A 161 -6.89 -1.82 11.99
N SER A 162 -6.90 -2.02 13.32
CA SER A 162 -8.08 -1.78 14.16
C SER A 162 -8.32 -0.30 14.43
N ASN A 163 -7.24 0.48 14.53
CA ASN A 163 -7.28 1.89 14.89
C ASN A 163 -7.14 2.76 13.64
N GLU A 164 -7.99 3.78 13.55
CA GLU A 164 -7.93 4.80 12.51
C GLU A 164 -7.35 6.10 13.06
N ASN A 165 -6.27 6.55 12.44
CA ASN A 165 -5.59 7.78 12.78
C ASN A 165 -5.88 8.83 11.70
N ARG A 166 -6.60 9.89 12.06
CA ARG A 166 -6.82 11.05 11.18
C ARG A 166 -5.59 11.94 11.23
N ILE A 167 -4.83 12.00 10.14
CA ILE A 167 -3.52 12.66 10.14
C ILE A 167 -3.53 14.02 9.44
N TYR A 168 -4.52 14.30 8.59
CA TYR A 168 -4.60 15.57 7.89
C TYR A 168 -6.03 15.88 7.42
N LEU A 169 -6.51 17.10 7.71
CA LEU A 169 -7.75 17.59 7.13
C LEU A 169 -7.47 18.11 5.71
N LEU A 170 -8.16 17.55 4.73
CA LEU A 170 -7.97 17.92 3.33
C LEU A 170 -8.44 19.37 3.09
N PRO A 171 -7.67 20.17 2.36
CA PRO A 171 -8.12 21.47 1.87
C PRO A 171 -9.34 21.33 0.95
N ALA A 172 -10.11 22.41 0.82
CA ALA A 172 -11.21 22.46 -0.13
C ALA A 172 -10.73 22.13 -1.56
N GLY A 173 -11.48 21.27 -2.26
CA GLY A 173 -11.15 20.84 -3.62
C GLY A 173 -10.11 19.71 -3.71
N VAL A 174 -9.56 19.22 -2.60
CA VAL A 174 -8.73 18.02 -2.55
C VAL A 174 -9.59 16.85 -2.05
N SER A 175 -9.65 15.75 -2.81
CA SER A 175 -10.58 14.65 -2.50
C SER A 175 -9.97 13.25 -2.57
N ARG A 176 -8.75 13.13 -3.12
CA ARG A 176 -8.18 11.83 -3.49
C ARG A 176 -6.76 11.66 -2.96
N LEU A 177 -6.49 10.47 -2.44
CA LEU A 177 -5.14 9.98 -2.22
C LEU A 177 -4.61 9.31 -3.50
N ASP A 178 -3.69 9.98 -4.17
CA ASP A 178 -3.04 9.44 -5.35
C ASP A 178 -2.01 8.40 -4.96
N ARG A 179 -1.10 8.70 -4.05
CA ARG A 179 0.09 7.87 -3.82
C ARG A 179 0.51 7.93 -2.37
N ILE A 180 1.07 6.83 -1.90
CA ILE A 180 1.79 6.71 -0.64
C ILE A 180 3.15 6.08 -0.95
N GLY A 181 4.16 6.34 -0.13
CA GLY A 181 5.47 5.73 -0.30
C GLY A 181 6.55 6.45 0.48
N MET A 182 7.76 5.88 0.45
CA MET A 182 8.92 6.45 1.12
C MET A 182 9.57 7.49 0.21
N SER A 183 9.98 8.63 0.78
CA SER A 183 10.77 9.63 0.06
C SER A 183 12.28 9.37 0.12
N LEU A 184 13.05 10.06 -0.72
CA LEU A 184 14.52 10.03 -0.65
C LEU A 184 15.06 10.45 0.73
N ALA A 185 14.32 11.29 1.47
CA ALA A 185 14.63 11.71 2.84
C ALA A 185 14.23 10.69 3.93
N CYS A 186 13.85 9.46 3.56
CA CYS A 186 13.42 8.40 4.48
C CYS A 186 12.22 8.82 5.35
N ARG A 187 11.25 9.49 4.72
CA ARG A 187 9.96 9.83 5.33
C ARG A 187 8.82 9.31 4.47
N MET A 188 7.82 8.73 5.11
CA MET A 188 6.55 8.41 4.48
C MET A 188 5.86 9.67 3.99
N GLN A 189 5.36 9.62 2.75
CA GLN A 189 4.69 10.73 2.08
C GLN A 189 3.36 10.30 1.46
N TYR A 190 2.50 11.29 1.26
CA TYR A 190 1.17 11.14 0.70
C TYR A 190 0.98 12.18 -0.39
N LYS A 191 0.71 11.74 -1.63
CA LYS A 191 0.35 12.64 -2.72
C LYS A 191 -1.16 12.72 -2.81
N LEU A 192 -1.68 13.94 -2.68
CA LEU A 192 -3.11 14.23 -2.75
C LEU A 192 -3.45 14.93 -4.07
N SER A 193 -4.67 14.73 -4.55
CA SER A 193 -5.21 15.40 -5.72
C SER A 193 -6.68 15.74 -5.56
N SER A 194 -7.16 16.60 -6.45
CA SER A 194 -8.56 17.00 -6.58
C SER A 194 -9.42 15.90 -7.16
#